data_AF-A0A851EX57-F1
#
_entry.id   AF-A0A851EX57-F1
#
_cell.length_a   1.000
_cell.length_b   1.000
_cell.length_c   1.000
_cell.angle_alpha   90.00
_cell.angle_beta   90.00
_cell.angle_gamma   90.00
#
_symmetry.space_group_name_H-M   'P 1'
#
loop_
_entity.id
_entity.type
_entity.pdbx_description
1 polymer ?
#
loop_
_entity_poly.entity_id
_entity_poly.type
_entity_poly.pdbx_seq_one_letter_code
_entity_poly.pdbx_strand_id
1 'polypeptide(L)' 'ALGAMAGYWDSPEGERCPERTWLSTRVGAAAGLVGAAYRIILLRPGSALAALEMAAANTVTM' A
#
# COMPACT_ATOMS: atom_id res chain seq x y z
N ALA A 1 9.74 1.07 -8.24
CA ALA A 1 9.53 1.45 -6.82
C ALA A 1 10.20 2.77 -6.43
N LEU A 2 11.24 3.26 -7.14
CA LEU A 2 11.98 4.48 -6.77
C LEU A 2 11.22 5.83 -6.93
N GLY A 3 9.99 5.85 -7.46
CA GLY A 3 9.25 7.10 -7.70
C GLY A 3 8.20 7.48 -6.65
N ALA A 4 7.96 6.66 -5.62
CA ALA A 4 6.82 6.86 -4.70
C ALA A 4 7.06 7.92 -3.61
N MET A 5 8.31 8.29 -3.33
CA MET A 5 8.69 9.27 -2.30
C MET A 5 9.23 10.60 -2.88
N ALA A 6 9.33 10.72 -4.21
CA ALA A 6 9.68 11.98 -4.85
C ALA A 6 8.62 13.04 -4.48
N GLY A 7 9.02 14.19 -3.97
CA GLY A 7 8.08 15.21 -3.48
C GLY A 7 7.83 15.19 -1.97
N TYR A 8 8.02 14.05 -1.27
CA TYR A 8 7.61 13.94 0.14
C TYR A 8 8.50 14.77 1.08
N TRP A 9 9.81 14.83 0.81
CA TRP A 9 10.77 15.55 1.64
C TRP A 9 11.10 16.96 1.13
N ASP A 10 10.42 17.43 0.10
CA ASP A 10 10.75 18.68 -0.60
C ASP A 10 10.09 19.94 0.03
N SER A 11 9.23 19.79 1.04
CA SER A 11 8.67 20.89 1.86
C SER A 11 8.92 20.63 3.35
N PRO A 12 8.88 21.66 4.20
CA PRO A 12 8.73 21.46 5.64
C PRO A 12 7.45 20.67 5.99
N GLU A 13 7.45 20.04 7.16
CA GLU A 13 6.28 19.35 7.70
C GLU A 13 5.14 20.34 8.01
N GLY A 14 3.89 19.90 7.86
CA GLY A 14 2.70 20.73 8.07
C GLY A 14 2.23 21.52 6.84
N GLU A 15 3.02 21.54 5.77
CA GLU A 15 2.60 22.07 4.47
C GLU A 15 2.16 20.93 3.53
N ARG A 16 1.33 21.27 2.53
CA ARG A 16 0.93 20.35 1.45
C ARG A 16 0.38 19.00 1.96
N CYS A 17 -0.42 19.04 3.02
CA CYS A 17 -1.02 17.87 3.67
C CYS A 17 -1.67 16.85 2.70
N PRO A 18 -2.46 17.27 1.67
CA PRO A 18 -3.07 16.32 0.74
C PRO A 18 -2.03 15.55 -0.07
N GLU A 19 -0.97 16.22 -0.51
CA GLU A 19 0.10 15.61 -1.32
C GLU A 19 0.92 14.63 -0.51
N ARG A 20 1.35 15.03 0.70
CA ARG A 20 2.08 14.14 1.62
C ARG A 20 1.27 12.93 2.04
N THR A 21 -0.01 13.12 2.35
CA THR A 21 -0.94 12.01 2.66
C THR A 21 -1.08 11.08 1.46
N TRP A 22 -1.24 11.62 0.26
CA TRP A 22 -1.33 10.79 -0.95
C TRP A 22 -0.05 9.98 -1.20
N LEU A 23 1.13 10.59 -1.04
CA LEU A 23 2.40 9.90 -1.19
C LEU A 23 2.58 8.80 -0.13
N SER A 24 2.26 9.08 1.14
CA SER A 24 2.36 8.08 2.21
C SER A 24 1.37 6.93 2.01
N THR A 25 0.12 7.22 1.62
CA THR A 25 -0.87 6.19 1.30
C THR A 25 -0.42 5.30 0.14
N ARG A 26 0.20 5.86 -0.91
CA ARG A 26 0.73 5.05 -2.02
C ARG A 26 1.83 4.10 -1.57
N VAL A 27 2.71 4.56 -0.67
CA VAL A 27 3.76 3.71 -0.09
C VAL A 27 3.15 2.59 0.76
N GLY A 28 2.19 2.92 1.64
CA GLY A 28 1.48 1.93 2.45
C GLY A 28 0.75 0.89 1.59
N ALA A 29 0.01 1.33 0.57
CA ALA A 29 -0.68 0.45 -0.35
C ALA A 29 0.28 -0.48 -1.11
N ALA A 30 1.43 0.03 -1.58
CA ALA A 30 2.44 -0.79 -2.23
C ALA A 30 3.00 -1.86 -1.29
N ALA A 31 3.32 -1.50 -0.04
CA ALA A 31 3.79 -2.45 0.97
C ALA A 31 2.72 -3.51 1.31
N GLY A 32 1.48 -3.08 1.50
CA GLY A 32 0.34 -3.98 1.76
C GLY A 32 0.09 -4.96 0.62
N LEU A 33 0.20 -4.52 -0.64
CA LEU A 33 0.04 -5.40 -1.82
C LEU A 33 1.17 -6.43 -1.93
N VAL A 34 2.41 -6.06 -1.61
CA VAL A 34 3.53 -7.01 -1.55
C VAL A 34 3.29 -8.06 -0.47
N GLY A 35 2.85 -7.63 0.72
CA GLY A 35 2.49 -8.55 1.81
C GLY A 35 1.33 -9.49 1.43
N ALA A 36 0.30 -8.95 0.78
CA ALA A 36 -0.84 -9.71 0.28
C ALA A 36 -0.42 -10.77 -0.75
N ALA A 37 0.44 -10.42 -1.71
CA ALA A 37 0.96 -11.37 -2.69
C ALA A 37 1.64 -12.57 -2.01
N TYR A 38 2.45 -12.31 -0.98
CA TYR A 38 3.10 -13.37 -0.22
C TYR A 38 2.09 -14.27 0.52
N ARG A 39 1.07 -13.68 1.17
CA ARG A 39 -0.01 -14.45 1.81
C ARG A 39 -0.80 -15.29 0.83
N ILE A 40 -1.13 -14.77 -0.35
CA ILE A 40 -1.87 -15.51 -1.38
C ILE A 40 -1.07 -16.73 -1.84
N ILE A 41 0.23 -16.56 -2.09
CA ILE A 41 1.11 -17.66 -2.51
C ILE A 41 1.21 -18.75 -1.43
N LEU A 42 1.38 -18.36 -0.16
CA LEU A 42 1.52 -19.31 0.94
C LEU A 42 0.22 -20.02 1.33
N LEU A 43 -0.89 -19.28 1.39
CA LEU A 43 -2.17 -19.78 1.91
C LEU A 43 -3.08 -20.36 0.82
N ARG A 44 -2.81 -20.05 -0.45
CA ARG A 44 -3.58 -20.49 -1.64
C ARG A 44 -5.10 -20.42 -1.43
N PRO A 45 -5.69 -19.22 -1.39
CA PRO A 45 -7.14 -19.06 -1.24
C PRO A 45 -7.91 -19.83 -2.31
N GLY A 46 -9.03 -20.45 -1.91
CA GLY A 46 -9.81 -21.35 -2.77
C GLY A 46 -10.58 -20.67 -3.91
N SER A 47 -10.55 -19.33 -4.00
CA SER A 47 -11.18 -18.57 -5.08
C SER A 47 -10.48 -17.23 -5.31
N ALA A 48 -10.68 -16.67 -6.50
CA ALA A 48 -10.16 -15.34 -6.85
C ALA A 48 -10.78 -14.23 -5.98
N LEU A 49 -12.06 -14.36 -5.59
CA LEU A 49 -12.72 -13.40 -4.71
C LEU A 49 -12.08 -13.41 -3.31
N ALA A 50 -11.81 -14.60 -2.76
CA ALA A 50 -11.16 -14.72 -1.46
C ALA A 50 -9.72 -14.18 -1.48
N ALA A 51 -9.00 -14.33 -2.59
CA ALA A 51 -7.69 -13.71 -2.78
C ALA A 51 -7.78 -12.18 -2.78
N LEU A 52 -8.79 -11.62 -3.44
CA LEU A 52 -9.01 -10.18 -3.52
C LEU A 52 -9.39 -9.58 -2.16
N GLU A 53 -10.32 -10.20 -1.44
CA GLU A 53 -10.71 -9.78 -0.09
C GLU A 53 -9.52 -9.81 0.87
N MET A 54 -8.69 -10.86 0.77
CA MET A 54 -7.45 -10.95 1.53
C MET A 54 -6.50 -9.80 1.17
N ALA A 55 -6.29 -9.52 -0.11
CA ALA A 55 -5.44 -8.41 -0.53
C ALA A 55 -5.95 -7.07 -0.03
N ALA A 56 -7.25 -6.78 -0.19
CA ALA A 56 -7.90 -5.56 0.27
C ALA A 56 -7.74 -5.38 1.78
N ALA A 57 -8.04 -6.42 2.57
CA ALA A 57 -7.90 -6.37 4.02
C ALA A 57 -6.46 -6.05 4.45
N ASN A 58 -5.46 -6.72 3.87
CA ASN A 58 -4.05 -6.47 4.21
C ASN A 58 -3.57 -5.07 3.79
N THR A 59 -4.10 -4.52 2.69
CA THR A 59 -3.74 -3.16 2.24
C THR A 59 -4.41 -2.05 3.03
N VAL A 60 -5.62 -2.26 3.55
CA VAL A 60 -6.38 -1.22 4.28
C VAL A 60 -5.98 -1.15 5.75
N THR A 61 -5.50 -2.25 6.34
CA THR A 61 -5.03 -2.29 7.74
C THR A 61 -3.57 -1.85 7.92
N MET A 62 -2.90 -1.44 6.84
CA MET A 62 -1.49 -1.03 6.82
C MET A 62 -1.34 0.47 6.60
#